data_AF-A0A378BT56-F1
#
_entry.id   AF-A0A378BT56-F1
#
_cell.length_a   1.000
_cell.length_b   1.000
_cell.length_c   1.000
_cell.angle_alpha   90.00
_cell.angle_beta   90.00
_cell.angle_gamma   90.00
#
_symmetry.space_group_name_H-M   'P 1'
#
loop_
_entity.id
_entity.type
_entity.pdbx_description
1 polymer ?
#
loop_
_entity_poly.entity_id
_entity_poly.type
_entity_poly.pdbx_seq_one_letter_code
_entity_poly.pdbx_strand_id
1 'polypeptide(L)'
;MIMTALQQGIVQPDSVVDTHPFVLDGHRIRDVGYYPELSLTGILQKSSDTGVSHLSLAMPVQHLIDTYKAFGFGEPTGLGLTGESAGLMPHRRYWGQLDRATFAFGYGLMVTPLQLAHVYATIGGFGIARPLSITRIDPPVMGTRVMPESIVHSVEHMMESVALPGGGGTKAAVTRLPGGGKNRHGEENRPGRQIYR
;
A
#
# COMPACT_ATOMS: atom_id res chain seq x y z
N MET A 1 -1.40 -3.59 2.15
CA MET A 1 -1.20 -3.76 3.61
C MET A 1 -1.79 -2.61 4.43
N ILE A 2 -1.27 -1.37 4.36
CA ILE A 2 -1.74 -0.27 5.24
C ILE A 2 -3.25 0.04 5.09
N MET A 3 -3.77 0.11 3.85
CA MET A 3 -5.21 0.29 3.62
C MET A 3 -6.05 -0.79 4.33
N THR A 4 -5.62 -2.06 4.25
CA THR A 4 -6.27 -3.18 4.93
C THR A 4 -6.25 -3.02 6.44
N ALA A 5 -5.10 -2.63 7.01
CA ALA A 5 -4.97 -2.45 8.47
C ALA A 5 -5.88 -1.32 8.99
N LEU A 6 -5.97 -0.21 8.25
CA LEU A 6 -6.90 0.88 8.54
C LEU A 6 -8.36 0.41 8.43
N GLN A 7 -8.70 -0.32 7.36
CA GLN A 7 -10.05 -0.81 7.11
C GLN A 7 -10.53 -1.78 8.19
N GLN A 8 -9.63 -2.65 8.67
CA GLN A 8 -9.93 -3.61 9.72
C GLN A 8 -9.80 -3.01 11.14
N GLY A 9 -9.50 -1.72 11.26
CA GLY A 9 -9.36 -1.04 12.56
C GLY A 9 -8.18 -1.53 13.40
N ILE A 10 -7.20 -2.17 12.79
CA ILE A 10 -5.98 -2.67 13.45
C ILE A 10 -5.09 -1.50 13.89
N VAL A 11 -5.13 -0.42 13.10
CA VAL A 11 -4.41 0.83 13.34
C VAL A 11 -5.30 2.00 12.98
N GLN A 12 -4.99 3.15 13.55
CA GLN A 12 -5.54 4.46 13.19
C GLN A 12 -4.50 5.27 12.39
N PRO A 13 -4.91 6.33 11.66
CA PRO A 13 -3.99 7.13 10.85
C PRO A 13 -2.78 7.70 11.60
N ASP A 14 -2.93 7.99 12.89
CA ASP A 14 -1.91 8.53 13.80
C ASP A 14 -1.15 7.46 14.60
N SER A 15 -1.45 6.18 14.37
CA SER A 15 -0.78 5.08 15.08
C SER A 15 0.73 5.06 14.79
N VAL A 16 1.47 4.72 15.84
CA VAL A 16 2.92 4.46 15.81
C VAL A 16 3.13 2.97 16.03
N VAL A 17 3.98 2.37 15.22
CA VAL A 17 4.25 0.93 15.21
C VAL A 17 5.71 0.70 15.59
N ASP A 18 5.94 -0.27 16.47
CA ASP A 18 7.26 -0.78 16.78
C ASP A 18 7.89 -1.39 15.51
N THR A 19 9.11 -0.94 15.18
CA THR A 19 9.86 -1.40 14.01
C THR A 19 11.23 -1.95 14.37
N HIS A 20 11.41 -2.43 15.62
CA HIS A 20 12.59 -3.21 15.99
C HIS A 20 12.67 -4.51 15.18
N PRO A 21 13.86 -4.90 14.68
CA PRO A 21 14.03 -6.18 13.99
C PRO A 21 13.64 -7.37 14.88
N PHE A 22 12.95 -8.34 14.31
CA PHE A 22 12.49 -9.55 15.02
C PHE A 22 12.73 -10.82 14.20
N VAL A 23 12.53 -11.98 14.82
CA VAL A 23 12.77 -13.30 14.19
C VAL A 23 11.46 -14.09 14.12
N LEU A 24 11.14 -14.62 12.94
CA LEU A 24 10.04 -15.54 12.71
C LEU A 24 10.59 -16.82 12.09
N ASP A 25 10.27 -17.98 12.67
CA ASP A 25 10.66 -19.28 12.11
C ASP A 25 12.17 -19.37 11.76
N GLY A 26 13.04 -18.77 12.59
CA GLY A 26 14.48 -18.70 12.37
C GLY A 26 14.97 -17.64 11.37
N HIS A 27 14.05 -16.87 10.75
CA HIS A 27 14.34 -15.84 9.77
C HIS A 27 14.21 -14.45 10.37
N ARG A 28 15.23 -13.60 10.19
CA ARG A 28 15.24 -12.24 10.72
C ARG A 28 14.53 -11.29 9.75
N ILE A 29 13.45 -10.66 10.21
CA ILE A 29 12.79 -9.54 9.53
C ILE A 29 13.44 -8.24 10.02
N ARG A 30 13.86 -7.40 9.08
CA ARG A 30 14.52 -6.12 9.38
C ARG A 30 14.36 -5.15 8.22
N ASP A 31 14.39 -3.87 8.55
CA ASP A 31 14.45 -2.80 7.57
C ASP A 31 15.89 -2.57 7.07
N VAL A 32 16.01 -1.75 6.02
CA VAL A 32 17.31 -1.27 5.51
C VAL A 32 17.97 -0.34 6.53
N GLY A 33 17.20 0.58 7.11
CA GLY A 33 17.64 1.47 8.19
C GLY A 33 17.18 0.97 9.57
N TYR A 34 17.73 1.53 10.64
CA TYR A 34 17.24 1.27 11.99
C TYR A 34 16.30 2.40 12.42
N TYR A 35 15.04 2.03 12.68
CA TYR A 35 14.01 2.90 13.20
C TYR A 35 13.34 2.13 14.35
N PRO A 36 13.40 2.61 15.60
CA PRO A 36 12.77 1.89 16.72
C PRO A 36 11.23 1.89 16.58
N GLU A 37 10.68 2.98 16.05
CA GLU A 37 9.25 3.17 15.84
C GLU A 37 9.01 4.01 14.59
N LEU A 38 7.92 3.73 13.88
CA LEU A 38 7.48 4.52 12.73
C LEU A 38 5.96 4.76 12.79
N SER A 39 5.53 5.96 12.40
CA SER A 39 4.13 6.20 12.04
C SER A 39 3.76 5.45 10.76
N LEU A 40 2.46 5.34 10.43
CA LEU A 40 2.03 4.73 9.16
C LEU A 40 2.65 5.43 7.93
N THR A 41 2.77 6.74 7.96
CA THR A 41 3.50 7.52 6.94
C THR A 41 4.98 7.12 6.90
N GLY A 42 5.61 6.98 8.06
CA GLY A 42 7.00 6.55 8.17
C GLY A 42 7.22 5.15 7.60
N ILE A 43 6.29 4.21 7.83
CA ILE A 43 6.33 2.86 7.26
C ILE A 43 6.36 2.91 5.74
N LEU A 44 5.53 3.74 5.09
CA LEU A 44 5.57 3.92 3.63
C LEU A 44 6.83 4.65 3.17
N GLN A 45 7.17 5.77 3.82
CA GLN A 45 8.29 6.61 3.46
C GLN A 45 9.62 5.85 3.46
N LYS A 46 9.81 4.99 4.48
CA LYS A 46 11.01 4.17 4.68
C LYS A 46 10.90 2.77 4.08
N SER A 47 9.74 2.41 3.53
CA SER A 47 9.44 1.06 3.05
C SER A 47 9.77 0.00 4.12
N SER A 48 9.23 0.18 5.33
CA SER A 48 9.53 -0.67 6.49
C SER A 48 8.87 -2.05 6.37
N ASP A 49 9.68 -3.07 6.05
CA ASP A 49 9.28 -4.47 6.05
C ASP A 49 8.81 -4.91 7.44
N THR A 50 9.48 -4.41 8.48
CA THR A 50 9.18 -4.71 9.88
C THR A 50 7.79 -4.17 10.25
N GLY A 51 7.50 -2.92 9.91
CA GLY A 51 6.21 -2.29 10.18
C GLY A 51 5.06 -3.01 9.49
N VAL A 52 5.15 -3.27 8.17
CA VAL A 52 4.08 -3.98 7.46
C VAL A 52 3.94 -5.44 7.91
N SER A 53 5.02 -6.08 8.35
CA SER A 53 4.98 -7.43 8.91
C SER A 53 4.20 -7.48 10.22
N HIS A 54 4.43 -6.52 11.15
CA HIS A 54 3.64 -6.44 12.38
C HIS A 54 2.15 -6.25 12.10
N LEU A 55 1.80 -5.37 11.16
CA LEU A 55 0.40 -5.16 10.76
C LEU A 55 -0.23 -6.45 10.19
N SER A 56 0.51 -7.19 9.37
CA SER A 56 0.04 -8.47 8.81
C SER A 56 -0.14 -9.55 9.86
N LEU A 57 0.75 -9.63 10.84
CA LEU A 57 0.66 -10.60 11.93
C LEU A 57 -0.49 -10.29 12.89
N ALA A 58 -0.85 -9.02 13.03
CA ALA A 58 -1.95 -8.54 13.88
C ALA A 58 -3.36 -8.81 13.31
N MET A 59 -3.49 -9.30 12.08
CA MET A 59 -4.79 -9.56 11.46
C MET A 59 -4.85 -10.88 10.69
N PRO A 60 -6.02 -11.49 10.50
CA PRO A 60 -6.16 -12.64 9.61
C PRO A 60 -5.62 -12.36 8.20
N VAL A 61 -4.76 -13.25 7.68
CA VAL A 61 -4.14 -13.11 6.35
C VAL A 61 -5.17 -12.97 5.23
N GLN A 62 -6.36 -13.54 5.43
CA GLN A 62 -7.45 -13.47 4.47
C GLN A 62 -7.84 -12.03 4.13
N HIS A 63 -7.79 -11.09 5.07
CA HIS A 63 -8.08 -9.68 4.78
C HIS A 63 -7.11 -9.08 3.77
N LEU A 64 -5.83 -9.44 3.86
CA LEU A 64 -4.82 -8.96 2.91
C LEU A 64 -5.00 -9.61 1.54
N ILE A 65 -5.28 -10.91 1.50
CA ILE A 65 -5.58 -11.65 0.27
C ILE A 65 -6.81 -11.05 -0.42
N ASP A 66 -7.88 -10.80 0.33
CA ASP A 66 -9.12 -10.21 -0.20
C ASP A 66 -8.87 -8.81 -0.72
N THR A 67 -8.06 -8.00 -0.03
CA THR A 67 -7.65 -6.68 -0.53
C THR A 67 -6.90 -6.83 -1.86
N TYR A 68 -5.87 -7.68 -1.94
CA TYR A 68 -5.11 -7.85 -3.19
C TYR A 68 -5.98 -8.33 -4.35
N LYS A 69 -6.90 -9.26 -4.11
CA LYS A 69 -7.87 -9.71 -5.11
C LYS A 69 -8.83 -8.61 -5.54
N ALA A 70 -9.38 -7.85 -4.58
CA ALA A 70 -10.27 -6.74 -4.88
C ALA A 70 -9.59 -5.66 -5.74
N PHE A 71 -8.28 -5.47 -5.57
CA PHE A 71 -7.46 -4.58 -6.39
C PHE A 71 -7.00 -5.20 -7.74
N GLY A 72 -7.35 -6.45 -8.04
CA GLY A 72 -7.15 -7.08 -9.35
C GLY A 72 -5.99 -8.08 -9.44
N PHE A 73 -5.31 -8.41 -8.35
CA PHE A 73 -4.26 -9.43 -8.39
C PHE A 73 -4.81 -10.86 -8.42
N GLY A 74 -4.15 -11.72 -9.19
CA GLY A 74 -4.52 -13.12 -9.35
C GLY A 74 -5.61 -13.37 -10.39
N GLU A 75 -6.12 -12.31 -11.04
CA GLU A 75 -7.12 -12.38 -12.09
C GLU A 75 -6.56 -11.81 -13.41
N PRO A 76 -6.97 -12.35 -14.58
CA PRO A 76 -6.70 -11.70 -15.86
C PRO A 76 -7.24 -10.26 -15.86
N THR A 77 -6.55 -9.36 -16.55
CA THR A 77 -6.95 -7.95 -16.68
C THR A 77 -8.15 -7.74 -17.61
N GLY A 78 -8.52 -8.74 -18.40
CA GLY A 78 -9.72 -8.75 -19.24
C GLY A 78 -9.55 -8.01 -20.56
N LEU A 79 -8.31 -7.76 -21.02
CA LEU A 79 -8.04 -7.08 -22.29
C LEU A 79 -8.26 -7.97 -23.51
N GLY A 80 -8.30 -9.30 -23.34
CA GLY A 80 -8.45 -10.24 -24.44
C GLY A 80 -7.19 -10.36 -25.29
N LEU A 81 -6.02 -10.02 -24.72
CA LEU A 81 -4.74 -10.15 -25.41
C LEU A 81 -4.27 -11.61 -25.37
N THR A 82 -3.72 -12.08 -26.48
CA THR A 82 -3.10 -13.41 -26.53
C THR A 82 -1.88 -13.47 -25.61
N GLY A 83 -1.83 -14.45 -24.72
CA GLY A 83 -0.73 -14.61 -23.75
C GLY A 83 -0.86 -13.74 -22.50
N GLU A 84 -2.03 -13.15 -22.26
CA GLU A 84 -2.32 -12.46 -21.01
C GLU A 84 -2.18 -13.40 -19.81
N SER A 85 -1.41 -12.97 -18.81
CA SER A 85 -1.19 -13.73 -17.58
C SER A 85 -1.99 -13.13 -16.42
N ALA A 86 -2.56 -13.99 -15.59
CA ALA A 86 -3.21 -13.60 -14.34
C ALA A 86 -2.21 -13.36 -13.19
N GLY A 87 -0.91 -13.52 -13.46
CA GLY A 87 0.11 -13.55 -12.40
C GLY A 87 0.03 -14.84 -11.57
N LEU A 88 0.43 -14.76 -10.31
CA LEU A 88 0.38 -15.85 -9.35
C LEU A 88 -0.10 -15.32 -8.00
N MET A 89 -1.32 -15.71 -7.59
CA MET A 89 -1.81 -15.50 -6.23
C MET A 89 -1.80 -16.85 -5.50
N PRO A 90 -1.12 -16.98 -4.34
CA PRO A 90 -1.02 -18.25 -3.64
C PRO A 90 -2.39 -18.74 -3.15
N HIS A 91 -2.72 -19.99 -3.49
CA HIS A 91 -3.88 -20.69 -2.92
C HIS A 91 -3.39 -21.72 -1.90
N ARG A 92 -3.34 -21.30 -0.62
CA ARG A 92 -2.83 -22.14 0.47
C ARG A 92 -3.86 -22.21 1.59
N ARG A 93 -4.03 -23.41 2.15
CA ARG A 93 -4.93 -23.65 3.30
C ARG A 93 -4.32 -23.16 4.62
N TYR A 94 -2.99 -23.19 4.73
CA TYR A 94 -2.25 -22.78 5.92
C TYR A 94 -1.23 -21.70 5.56
N TRP A 95 -1.11 -20.70 6.43
CA TRP A 95 -0.18 -19.60 6.30
C TRP A 95 0.66 -19.52 7.57
N GLY A 96 1.95 -19.81 7.46
CA GLY A 96 2.90 -19.63 8.56
C GLY A 96 3.09 -18.15 8.90
N GLN A 97 3.70 -17.85 10.06
CA GLN A 97 3.95 -16.46 10.44
C GLN A 97 4.91 -15.78 9.45
N LEU A 98 5.96 -16.49 9.03
CA LEU A 98 6.88 -15.99 8.01
C LEU A 98 6.21 -15.74 6.66
N ASP A 99 5.34 -16.64 6.20
CA ASP A 99 4.57 -16.44 4.94
C ASP A 99 3.71 -15.18 5.03
N ARG A 100 3.04 -14.96 6.15
CA ARG A 100 2.19 -13.77 6.38
C ARG A 100 2.99 -12.48 6.39
N ALA A 101 4.15 -12.48 7.04
CA ALA A 101 5.05 -11.33 7.05
C ALA A 101 5.55 -11.01 5.64
N THR A 102 6.10 -12.01 4.95
CA THR A 102 6.67 -11.84 3.59
C THR A 102 5.65 -11.43 2.54
N PHE A 103 4.41 -11.92 2.66
CA PHE A 103 3.30 -11.50 1.80
C PHE A 103 2.90 -10.02 1.98
N ALA A 104 3.14 -9.46 3.16
CA ALA A 104 2.84 -8.07 3.47
C ALA A 104 3.72 -7.07 2.71
N PHE A 105 4.98 -7.44 2.45
CA PHE A 105 5.94 -6.65 1.67
C PHE A 105 6.19 -7.21 0.26
N GLY A 106 5.29 -8.06 -0.23
CA GLY A 106 5.17 -8.38 -1.66
C GLY A 106 5.83 -9.67 -2.14
N TYR A 107 6.33 -10.52 -1.24
CA TYR A 107 6.83 -11.84 -1.61
C TYR A 107 5.71 -12.89 -1.62
N GLY A 108 5.90 -13.97 -2.38
CA GLY A 108 4.93 -15.06 -2.46
C GLY A 108 3.76 -14.83 -3.41
N LEU A 109 3.75 -13.71 -4.14
CA LEU A 109 2.89 -13.46 -5.30
C LEU A 109 3.70 -13.03 -6.52
N MET A 110 3.12 -13.17 -7.71
CA MET A 110 3.63 -12.58 -8.95
C MET A 110 2.52 -11.77 -9.60
N VAL A 111 2.88 -10.62 -10.16
CA VAL A 111 1.93 -9.73 -10.83
C VAL A 111 2.49 -9.29 -12.18
N THR A 112 1.60 -9.02 -13.13
CA THR A 112 2.01 -8.39 -14.38
C THR A 112 2.16 -6.88 -14.19
N PRO A 113 3.01 -6.19 -14.99
CA PRO A 113 3.07 -4.73 -14.96
C PRO A 113 1.71 -4.06 -15.20
N LEU A 114 0.85 -4.69 -16.00
CA LEU A 114 -0.49 -4.18 -16.29
C LEU A 114 -1.44 -4.31 -15.08
N GLN A 115 -1.39 -5.43 -14.34
CA GLN A 115 -2.10 -5.55 -13.06
C GLN A 115 -1.61 -4.48 -12.07
N LEU A 116 -0.31 -4.25 -11.98
CA LEU A 116 0.23 -3.21 -11.11
C LEU A 116 -0.26 -1.81 -11.52
N ALA A 117 -0.27 -1.50 -12.82
CA ALA A 117 -0.81 -0.23 -13.32
C ALA A 117 -2.30 -0.08 -12.98
N HIS A 118 -3.08 -1.16 -13.06
CA HIS A 118 -4.49 -1.19 -12.67
C HIS A 118 -4.71 -0.91 -11.17
N VAL A 119 -3.85 -1.45 -10.31
CA VAL A 119 -3.86 -1.13 -8.87
C VAL A 119 -3.65 0.36 -8.65
N TYR A 120 -2.61 0.96 -9.25
CA TYR A 120 -2.35 2.40 -9.10
C TYR A 120 -3.46 3.27 -9.71
N ALA A 121 -4.07 2.85 -10.82
CA ALA A 121 -5.24 3.52 -11.38
C ALA A 121 -6.46 3.43 -10.44
N THR A 122 -6.62 2.33 -9.71
CA THR A 122 -7.67 2.16 -8.69
C THR A 122 -7.43 3.06 -7.47
N ILE A 123 -6.17 3.21 -7.04
CA ILE A 123 -5.77 4.14 -5.99
C ILE A 123 -6.05 5.59 -6.42
N GLY A 124 -5.57 5.99 -7.60
CA GLY A 124 -5.84 7.34 -8.15
C GLY A 124 -7.31 7.58 -8.49
N GLY A 125 -8.09 6.52 -8.65
CA GLY A 125 -9.55 6.54 -8.76
C GLY A 125 -10.29 6.51 -7.41
N PHE A 126 -9.60 6.80 -6.31
CA PHE A 126 -10.12 6.85 -4.93
C PHE A 126 -10.85 5.57 -4.49
N GLY A 127 -10.29 4.41 -4.87
CA GLY A 127 -10.80 3.10 -4.50
C GLY A 127 -11.86 2.54 -5.43
N ILE A 128 -12.02 3.11 -6.63
CA ILE A 128 -12.91 2.60 -7.67
C ILE A 128 -12.10 1.86 -8.74
N ALA A 129 -12.20 0.53 -8.73
CA ALA A 129 -11.60 -0.32 -9.74
C ALA A 129 -12.43 -0.28 -11.02
N ARG A 130 -11.82 0.11 -12.13
CA ARG A 130 -12.47 0.18 -13.46
C ARG A 130 -11.85 -0.87 -14.38
N PRO A 131 -12.62 -1.46 -15.31
CA PRO A 131 -12.05 -2.37 -16.30
C PRO A 131 -11.00 -1.66 -17.15
N LEU A 132 -9.94 -2.38 -17.51
CA LEU A 132 -8.92 -1.88 -18.41
C LEU A 132 -9.42 -1.93 -19.86
N SER A 133 -8.90 -1.03 -20.69
CA SER A 133 -9.17 -1.05 -22.12
C SER A 133 -7.99 -0.52 -22.92
N ILE A 134 -7.72 -1.16 -24.05
CA ILE A 134 -6.77 -0.71 -25.09
C ILE A 134 -7.47 0.01 -26.23
N THR A 135 -8.80 0.02 -26.24
CA THR A 135 -9.63 0.77 -27.19
C THR A 135 -10.28 1.96 -26.48
N ARG A 136 -10.63 2.99 -27.26
CA ARG A 136 -11.34 4.15 -26.74
C ARG A 136 -12.69 3.72 -26.16
N ILE A 137 -12.97 4.15 -24.94
CA ILE A 137 -14.28 4.03 -24.31
C ILE A 137 -14.87 5.43 -24.15
N ASP A 138 -16.16 5.57 -24.43
CA ASP A 138 -16.89 6.82 -24.17
C ASP A 138 -17.34 6.86 -22.69
N PRO A 139 -17.09 7.95 -21.95
CA PRO A 139 -17.51 8.08 -20.56
C PRO A 139 -19.04 8.09 -20.38
N PRO A 140 -19.56 7.74 -19.19
CA PRO A 140 -18.83 7.34 -17.98
C PRO A 140 -18.43 5.85 -17.98
N VAL A 141 -17.20 5.56 -17.54
CA VAL A 141 -16.76 4.19 -17.28
C VAL A 141 -17.15 3.80 -15.86
N MET A 142 -18.14 2.90 -15.76
CA MET A 142 -18.55 2.33 -14.48
C MET A 142 -17.44 1.46 -13.89
N GLY A 143 -17.32 1.49 -12.57
CA GLY A 143 -16.37 0.68 -11.82
C GLY A 143 -16.95 0.22 -10.50
N THR A 144 -16.22 -0.63 -9.81
CA THR A 144 -16.60 -1.20 -8.53
C THR A 144 -15.80 -0.53 -7.41
N ARG A 145 -16.47 -0.11 -6.34
CA ARG A 145 -15.77 0.38 -5.15
C ARG A 145 -15.17 -0.80 -4.40
N VAL A 146 -13.85 -0.82 -4.29
CA VAL A 146 -13.07 -1.90 -3.65
C VAL A 146 -12.44 -1.46 -2.33
N MET A 147 -12.34 -0.15 -2.10
CA MET A 147 -11.86 0.44 -0.86
C MET A 147 -12.64 1.74 -0.58
N PRO A 148 -12.94 2.07 0.70
CA PRO A 148 -13.51 3.36 1.06
C PRO A 148 -12.60 4.51 0.64
N GLU A 149 -13.20 5.55 0.09
CA GLU A 149 -12.51 6.74 -0.42
C GLU A 149 -11.66 7.42 0.65
N SER A 150 -12.17 7.52 1.89
CA SER A 150 -11.43 8.08 3.02
C SER A 150 -10.11 7.35 3.28
N ILE A 151 -10.10 6.02 3.25
CA ILE A 151 -8.91 5.20 3.47
C ILE A 151 -7.91 5.38 2.32
N VAL A 152 -8.40 5.35 1.08
CA VAL A 152 -7.52 5.54 -0.09
C VAL A 152 -6.88 6.91 -0.08
N HIS A 153 -7.66 7.96 0.20
CA HIS A 153 -7.18 9.33 0.29
C HIS A 153 -6.15 9.51 1.42
N SER A 154 -6.38 8.91 2.60
CA SER A 154 -5.38 8.94 3.68
C SER A 154 -4.07 8.28 3.24
N VAL A 155 -4.12 7.12 2.60
CA VAL A 155 -2.90 6.41 2.18
C VAL A 155 -2.22 7.08 0.99
N GLU A 156 -2.97 7.62 0.03
CA GLU A 156 -2.43 8.43 -1.06
C GLU A 156 -1.61 9.60 -0.51
N HIS A 157 -2.17 10.34 0.46
CA HIS A 157 -1.46 11.45 1.09
C HIS A 157 -0.17 10.99 1.80
N MET A 158 -0.21 9.84 2.50
CA MET A 158 0.99 9.26 3.10
C MET A 158 2.05 8.87 2.04
N MET A 159 1.64 8.41 0.85
CA MET A 159 2.53 8.04 -0.24
C MET A 159 3.30 9.24 -0.83
N GLU A 160 2.78 10.46 -0.72
CA GLU A 160 3.51 11.67 -1.15
C GLU A 160 4.89 11.77 -0.49
N SER A 161 4.98 11.37 0.79
CA SER A 161 6.22 11.40 1.58
C SER A 161 7.36 10.56 1.00
N VAL A 162 7.05 9.55 0.17
CA VAL A 162 8.03 8.67 -0.47
C VAL A 162 8.90 9.43 -1.48
N ALA A 163 8.33 10.45 -2.14
CA ALA A 163 9.04 11.29 -3.11
C ALA A 163 9.67 12.55 -2.48
N LEU A 164 9.37 12.85 -1.22
CA LEU A 164 9.91 14.00 -0.49
C LEU A 164 11.26 13.66 0.18
N PRO A 165 12.08 14.67 0.58
CA PRO A 165 13.31 14.45 1.31
C PRO A 165 13.11 13.52 2.52
N GLY A 166 13.95 12.50 2.63
CA GLY A 166 13.81 11.43 3.62
C GLY A 166 13.09 10.18 3.10
N GLY A 167 12.39 10.24 1.97
CA GLY A 167 11.82 9.08 1.28
C GLY A 167 12.81 8.36 0.36
N GLY A 168 12.52 7.09 0.04
CA GLY A 168 13.34 6.30 -0.88
C GLY A 168 13.20 6.68 -2.36
N GLY A 169 12.15 7.43 -2.72
CA GLY A 169 11.76 7.76 -4.10
C GLY A 169 12.06 9.19 -4.53
N THR A 170 12.96 9.91 -3.84
CA THR A 170 13.23 11.36 -4.10
C THR A 170 13.59 11.69 -5.54
N LYS A 171 14.18 10.75 -6.29
CA LYS A 171 14.50 10.94 -7.72
C LYS A 171 13.27 11.03 -8.62
N ALA A 172 12.11 10.58 -8.16
CA ALA A 172 10.84 10.68 -8.87
C ALA A 172 10.08 11.99 -8.57
N ALA A 173 10.64 12.86 -7.72
CA ALA A 173 10.03 14.15 -7.43
C ALA A 173 9.97 15.01 -8.70
N VAL A 174 8.75 15.39 -9.11
CA VAL A 174 8.53 16.30 -10.23
C VAL A 174 8.38 17.72 -9.68
N THR A 175 9.21 18.64 -10.16
CA THR A 175 9.06 20.07 -9.85
C THR A 175 7.70 20.56 -10.35
N ARG A 176 6.85 21.08 -9.45
CA ARG A 176 5.58 21.70 -9.86
C ARG A 176 5.85 22.85 -10.82
N LEU A 177 5.24 22.81 -12.00
CA LEU A 177 5.18 23.94 -12.92
C LEU A 177 4.42 25.11 -12.26
N PRO A 178 4.93 26.35 -12.36
CA PRO A 178 4.20 27.53 -11.92
C PRO A 178 2.89 27.63 -12.72
N GLY A 179 1.73 27.54 -12.05
CA GLY A 179 0.40 27.65 -12.67
C GLY A 179 -0.51 26.44 -12.54
N GLY A 180 0.00 25.29 -12.06
CA GLY A 180 -0.82 24.12 -11.74
C GLY A 180 -1.63 24.33 -10.45
N GLY A 181 -2.95 24.19 -10.55
CA GLY A 181 -3.92 24.36 -9.47
C GLY A 181 -3.52 23.73 -8.12
N LYS A 182 -4.02 24.39 -7.09
CA LYS A 182 -3.60 24.27 -5.70
C LYS A 182 -4.54 23.33 -4.95
N ASN A 183 -4.13 22.10 -4.70
CA ASN A 183 -4.71 21.30 -3.62
C ASN A 183 -3.79 21.50 -2.40
N ARG A 184 -4.16 22.44 -1.54
CA ARG A 184 -3.54 22.65 -0.22
C ARG A 184 -4.33 21.82 0.78
N HIS A 185 -3.73 20.80 1.39
CA HIS A 185 -4.02 20.42 2.77
C HIS A 185 -2.69 20.04 3.42
N GLY A 186 -1.93 21.07 3.81
CA GLY A 186 -0.81 20.91 4.73
C GLY A 186 -1.34 21.26 6.11
N GLU A 187 -1.56 20.25 6.95
CA GLU A 187 -1.63 20.47 8.39
C GLU A 187 -0.17 20.53 8.88
N GLU A 188 0.22 21.72 9.31
CA GLU A 188 1.55 22.05 9.80
C GLU A 188 1.80 21.27 11.10
N ASN A 189 2.58 20.19 11.02
CA ASN A 189 2.98 19.44 12.19
C ASN A 189 4.03 20.25 12.97
N ARG A 190 3.57 21.13 13.86
CA ARG A 190 4.44 21.83 14.82
C ARG A 190 4.93 20.83 15.86
N PRO A 191 6.24 20.79 16.19
CA PRO A 191 6.71 19.96 17.30
C PRO A 191 6.16 20.54 18.60
N GLY A 192 5.20 19.84 19.20
CA GLY A 192 4.73 20.12 20.54
C GLY A 192 5.86 19.93 21.54
N ARG A 193 6.40 21.03 22.05
CA ARG A 193 7.00 21.04 23.39
C ARG A 193 5.88 20.65 24.37
N GLN A 194 6.12 19.63 25.19
CA GLN A 194 6.46 19.83 26.62
C GLN A 194 6.03 18.65 27.51
N ILE A 195 7.01 18.12 28.26
CA ILE A 195 6.98 17.56 29.63
C ILE A 195 5.98 16.45 29.95
N TYR A 196 6.50 15.29 30.39
CA TYR A 196 6.19 14.76 31.72
C TYR A 196 7.46 14.20 32.40
N ARG A 197 7.47 14.35 33.73
CA ARG A 197 8.51 13.93 34.67
C ARG A 197 8.75 12.43 34.67
#